data_AF-A0A316GV46-F1
#
_entry.id   AF-A0A316GV46-F1
#
_cell.length_a   1.000
_cell.length_b   1.000
_cell.length_c   1.000
_cell.angle_alpha   90.00
_cell.angle_beta   90.00
_cell.angle_gamma   90.00
#
_symmetry.space_group_name_H-M   'P 1'
#
loop_
_entity.id
_entity.type
_entity.pdbx_description
1 polymer ?
#
loop_
_entity_poly.entity_id
_entity_poly.type
_entity_poly.pdbx_seq_one_letter_code
_entity_poly.pdbx_strand_id
1 'polypeptide(L)' 'MKEKKEGFDFEQFKAEAIQGLYEGKKMGGTDGLFAPMLKHLLEAMLEGEQENHLEASKASGLANRRNGKTSKKVRSVQSG' A
#
# COMPACT_ATOMS: atom_id res chain seq x y z
N MET A 1 4.04 10.78 18.73
CA MET A 1 3.15 11.46 17.77
C MET A 1 2.35 10.40 17.03
N LYS A 2 1.01 10.44 17.07
CA LYS A 2 0.18 9.61 16.17
C LYS A 2 0.11 10.36 14.84
N GLU A 3 0.81 9.90 13.81
CA GLU A 3 0.52 10.34 12.44
C GLU A 3 -0.94 9.97 12.15
N LYS A 4 -1.78 10.97 11.91
CA LYS A 4 -3.06 10.74 11.25
C LYS A 4 -2.69 10.24 9.85
N LYS A 5 -2.96 8.96 9.56
CA LYS A 5 -2.97 8.49 8.18
C LYS A 5 -4.07 9.27 7.47
N GLU A 6 -3.70 10.27 6.67
CA GLU A 6 -4.59 10.75 5.63
C GLU A 6 -4.82 9.59 4.65
N GLY A 7 -6.06 9.45 4.17
CA GLY A 7 -6.39 8.43 3.18
C GLY A 7 -5.55 8.62 1.91
N PHE A 8 -5.43 7.57 1.09
CA PHE A 8 -4.76 7.73 -0.20
C PHE A 8 -5.57 8.72 -1.06
N ASP A 9 -4.97 9.86 -1.40
CA ASP A 9 -5.61 10.88 -2.23
C ASP A 9 -5.46 10.51 -3.70
N PHE A 10 -6.54 9.97 -4.27
CA PHE A 10 -6.59 9.56 -5.67
C PHE A 10 -6.57 10.73 -6.65
N GLU A 11 -7.11 11.89 -6.27
CA GLU A 11 -7.17 13.05 -7.16
C GLU A 11 -5.80 13.74 -7.23
N GLN A 12 -5.14 13.91 -6.09
CA GLN A 12 -3.76 14.39 -6.04
C GLN A 12 -2.84 13.44 -6.82
N PHE A 13 -2.94 12.12 -6.56
CA PHE A 13 -2.16 11.12 -7.28
C PHE A 13 -2.38 11.20 -8.80
N LYS A 14 -3.63 11.36 -9.25
CA LYS A 14 -3.97 11.47 -10.67
C LYS A 14 -3.33 12.72 -11.29
N ALA A 15 -3.40 13.87 -10.62
CA ALA A 15 -2.76 15.10 -11.09
C ALA A 15 -1.24 14.93 -11.22
N GLU A 16 -0.58 14.37 -10.20
CA GLU A 16 0.86 14.12 -10.20
C GLU A 16 1.28 13.09 -11.26
N ALA A 17 0.49 12.02 -11.45
CA ALA A 17 0.75 11.01 -12.46
C ALA A 17 0.63 11.58 -13.88
N ILE A 18 -0.40 12.40 -14.14
CA ILE A 18 -0.57 13.08 -15.44
C ILE A 18 0.62 14.01 -15.72
N GLN A 19 0.99 14.83 -14.74
CA GLN A 19 2.14 15.73 -14.86
C GLN A 19 3.44 14.96 -15.11
N GLY A 20 3.65 13.87 -14.37
CA GLY A 20 4.83 13.02 -14.55
C GLY A 20 4.89 12.31 -15.90
N LEU A 21 3.74 11.96 -16.49
CA LEU A 21 3.66 11.44 -17.86
C LEU A 21 4.08 12.50 -18.87
N TYR A 22 3.64 13.75 -18.71
CA TYR A 22 4.09 14.86 -19.57
C TYR A 22 5.59 15.12 -19.44
N GLU A 23 6.18 14.91 -18.26
CA GLU A 23 7.62 15.02 -18.00
C GLU A 23 8.44 13.81 -18.48
N GLY A 24 7.80 12.76 -19.02
CA GLY A 24 8.47 11.55 -19.50
C GLY A 24 9.01 10.65 -18.39
N LYS A 25 8.50 10.77 -17.16
CA LYS A 25 8.88 9.88 -16.05
C LYS A 25 8.45 8.45 -16.36
N LYS A 26 9.22 7.47 -15.85
CA LYS A 26 8.89 6.05 -16.00
C LYS A 26 7.58 5.73 -15.29
N MET A 27 6.71 5.00 -15.97
CA MET A 27 5.43 4.57 -15.41
C MET A 27 5.59 3.55 -14.27
N GLY A 28 6.49 2.59 -14.44
CA GLY A 28 6.75 1.50 -13.49
C GLY A 28 8.15 1.53 -12.87
N GLY A 29 8.43 0.54 -12.02
CA GLY A 29 9.64 0.47 -11.22
C GLY A 29 9.48 1.11 -9.84
N THR A 30 10.51 0.98 -9.00
CA THR A 30 10.50 1.42 -7.60
C THR A 30 10.18 2.91 -7.44
N ASP A 31 10.62 3.73 -8.41
CA ASP A 31 10.41 5.18 -8.46
C ASP A 31 9.46 5.58 -9.61
N GLY A 32 8.67 4.61 -10.11
CA GLY A 32 7.72 4.85 -11.18
C GLY A 32 6.49 5.63 -10.70
N LEU A 33 5.82 6.30 -11.64
CA LEU A 33 4.60 7.09 -11.35
C LEU A 33 3.53 6.27 -10.64
N PHE A 34 3.41 4.97 -10.94
CA PHE A 34 2.41 4.10 -10.32
C PHE A 34 2.86 3.47 -9.00
N ALA A 35 4.10 3.70 -8.55
CA ALA A 35 4.62 3.11 -7.31
C ALA A 35 3.77 3.45 -6.06
N PRO A 36 3.30 4.71 -5.86
CA PRO A 36 2.43 5.04 -4.72
C PRO A 36 1.11 4.26 -4.72
N MET A 37 0.48 4.11 -5.88
CA MET A 37 -0.77 3.36 -6.04
C MET A 37 -0.56 1.86 -5.78
N LEU A 38 0.52 1.28 -6.33
CA LEU A 38 0.83 -0.13 -6.11
C LEU A 38 1.12 -0.41 -4.63
N LYS A 39 1.84 0.48 -3.95
CA LYS A 39 2.06 0.40 -2.50
C LYS A 39 0.74 0.43 -1.76
N HIS A 40 -0.14 1.37 -2.09
CA HIS A 40 -1.44 1.50 -1.43
C HIS A 40 -2.29 0.24 -1.58
N LEU A 41 -2.38 -0.30 -2.80
CA LEU A 41 -3.09 -1.54 -3.10
C LEU A 41 -2.54 -2.73 -2.28
N LEU A 42 -1.22 -2.90 -2.28
CA LEU A 42 -0.58 -4.00 -1.55
C LEU A 42 -0.80 -3.89 -0.03
N GLU A 43 -0.71 -2.68 0.52
CA GLU A 43 -1.00 -2.43 1.94
C GLU A 43 -2.46 -2.73 2.29
N ALA A 44 -3.42 -2.34 1.42
CA ALA A 44 -4.83 -2.63 1.62
C ALA A 44 -5.12 -4.14 1.59
N MET A 45 -4.50 -4.88 0.67
CA MET A 45 -4.62 -6.34 0.60
C MET A 45 -4.09 -7.01 1.88
N LEU A 46 -2.89 -6.61 2.35
CA LEU A 46 -2.29 -7.16 3.58
C LEU A 46 -3.09 -6.80 4.83
N GLU A 47 -3.64 -5.59 4.91
CA GLU A 47 -4.52 -5.19 6.01
C GLU A 47 -5.81 -6.03 6.01
N GLY A 48 -6.40 -6.30 4.84
CA GLY A 48 -7.57 -7.17 4.70
C GLY A 48 -7.30 -8.63 5.09
N GLU A 49 -6.18 -9.21 4.63
CA GLU A 49 -5.76 -10.57 5.00
C GLU A 49 -5.57 -10.69 6.53
N GLN A 50 -4.92 -9.69 7.13
CA GLN A 50 -4.69 -9.65 8.58
C GLN A 50 -6.00 -9.60 9.36
N GLU A 51 -6.95 -8.75 8.97
CA GLU A 51 -8.24 -8.64 9.66
C GLU A 51 -9.03 -9.95 9.59
N ASN A 52 -9.15 -10.52 8.38
CA ASN A 52 -9.81 -11.81 8.18
C ASN A 52 -9.18 -12.93 9.03
N HIS A 53 -7.85 -12.99 9.13
CA HIS A 53 -7.17 -13.96 9.98
C HIS A 53 -7.45 -13.76 11.47
N LEU A 54 -7.54 -12.50 11.94
CA LEU A 54 -7.87 -12.20 13.33
C LEU A 54 -9.33 -12.56 13.66
N GLU A 55 -10.26 -12.31 12.74
CA GLU A 55 -11.66 -12.74 12.87
C GLU A 55 -11.77 -14.27 12.96
N ALA A 56 -11.09 -14.99 12.05
CA ALA A 56 -11.05 -16.45 12.07
C ALA A 56 -10.43 -17.00 13.36
N SER A 57 -9.35 -16.37 13.87
CA SER A 57 -8.72 -16.76 15.15
C SER A 57 -9.68 -16.58 16.33
N LYS A 58 -10.43 -15.47 16.37
CA LYS A 58 -11.44 -15.23 17.41
C LYS A 58 -12.57 -16.27 17.35
N ALA A 59 -13.03 -16.61 16.15
CA ALA A 59 -14.08 -17.61 15.94
C ALA A 59 -13.65 -19.02 16.39
N SER A 60 -12.36 -19.36 16.30
CA SER A 60 -11.81 -20.63 16.78
C SER A 60 -11.46 -20.63 18.28
N GLY A 61 -11.78 -19.56 19.01
CA GLY A 61 -11.51 -19.43 20.45
C GLY A 61 -10.05 -19.07 20.79
N LEU A 62 -9.22 -18.75 19.79
CA LEU A 62 -7.84 -18.34 20.00
C LEU A 62 -7.76 -16.84 20.33
N ALA A 63 -7.10 -16.53 21.44
CA ALA A 63 -6.82 -15.14 21.83
C ALA A 63 -5.66 -14.57 21.02
N ASN A 64 -5.94 -14.11 19.80
CA ASN A 64 -4.97 -13.45 18.91
C ASN A 64 -5.30 -11.96 18.74
N ARG A 65 -4.28 -11.09 18.79
CA ARG A 65 -4.44 -9.64 18.64
C ARG A 65 -3.32 -9.07 17.78
N ARG A 66 -3.65 -8.03 17.00
CA ARG A 66 -2.71 -7.28 16.16
C ARG A 66 -1.51 -6.77 16.98
N ASN A 67 -0.30 -7.01 16.48
CA ASN A 67 0.96 -6.56 17.09
C ASN A 67 1.65 -5.46 16.26
N GLY A 68 0.97 -4.35 16.04
CA GLY A 68 1.52 -3.19 15.32
C GLY A 68 1.80 -3.44 13.84
N LYS A 69 2.79 -2.73 13.29
CA LYS A 69 3.20 -2.75 11.87
C LYS A 69 4.71 -2.82 11.77
N THR A 70 5.21 -3.42 10.69
CA THR A 70 6.63 -3.46 10.35
C THR A 70 6.85 -2.93 8.94
N SER A 71 8.03 -2.40 8.66
CA SER A 71 8.40 -1.84 7.36
C SER A 71 9.27 -2.83 6.60
N LYS A 72 8.94 -3.08 5.33
CA LYS A 72 9.77 -3.87 4.41
C LYS A 72 9.94 -3.12 3.10
N LYS A 73 11.15 -3.09 2.56
CA LYS A 73 11.43 -2.56 1.22
C LYS A 73 11.23 -3.68 0.21
N VAL A 74 10.18 -3.57 -0.61
CA VAL A 74 9.82 -4.57 -1.62
C VAL A 74 10.34 -4.13 -2.98
N ARG A 75 10.88 -5.07 -3.77
CA ARG A 75 11.26 -4.82 -5.16
C ARG A 75 10.06 -5.03 -6.05
N SER A 76 9.67 -4.00 -6.82
CA SER A 76 8.67 -4.14 -7.87
C SER A 76 9.26 -4.82 -9.09
N VAL A 77 8.44 -5.54 -9.85
CA VAL A 77 8.81 -6.03 -11.19
C VAL A 77 9.22 -4.84 -12.06
N GLN A 78 10.47 -4.82 -12.46
CA GLN A 78 11.00 -3.85 -13.41
C GLN A 78 10.67 -4.38 -14.81
N SER A 79 9.75 -3.72 -15.52
CA SER A 79 9.71 -3.91 -16.97
C SER A 79 10.98 -3.29 -17.52
N GLY A 80 11.89 -4.15 -17.96
CA GLY A 80 13.04 -3.77 -18.79
C GLY A 80 12.56 -3.24 -20.13
#